data_AF-A0AB73KWU5-F1
#
_entry.id   AF-A0AB73KWU5-F1
#
_cell.length_a   1.000
_cell.length_b   1.000
_cell.length_c   1.000
_cell.angle_alpha   90.00
_cell.angle_beta   90.00
_cell.angle_gamma   90.00
#
_symmetry.space_group_name_H-M   'P 1'
#
loop_
_entity.id
_entity.type
_entity.pdbx_description
1 polymer ?
#
loop_
_entity_poly.entity_id
_entity_poly.type
_entity_poly.pdbx_seq_one_letter_code
_entity_poly.pdbx_strand_id
1 'polypeptide(L)'
;LHNYADILWGPTAYERFWSHFLWTVGWTVACVALHYCVGLGLALLLNQKLRGRVVYRMLLILPWAVPAFVTVFSWRIMLADGGLSNTLLGHLRLPQPAWLEDTAWQRVAAILVNTWCGVPFMMVSLLGGLQSIDAKLYEAAE
;
A
#
# COMPACT_ATOMS: atom_id res chain seq x y z
N LEU A 1 26.52 -22.06 -15.42
CA LEU A 1 25.21 -22.68 -15.12
C LEU A 1 25.13 -23.25 -13.69
N HIS A 2 26.23 -23.74 -13.10
CA HIS A 2 26.26 -24.28 -11.73
C HIS A 2 25.62 -23.34 -10.68
N ASN A 3 26.00 -22.06 -10.66
CA ASN A 3 25.45 -21.09 -9.70
C ASN A 3 23.92 -20.94 -9.79
N TYR A 4 23.37 -20.95 -11.01
CA TYR A 4 21.91 -20.85 -11.21
C TYR A 4 21.19 -22.14 -10.79
N ALA A 5 21.78 -23.29 -11.10
CA ALA A 5 21.24 -24.58 -10.69
C ALA A 5 21.25 -24.76 -9.17
N ASP A 6 22.30 -24.27 -8.48
CA ASP A 6 22.40 -24.34 -7.02
C ASP A 6 21.37 -23.44 -6.32
N ILE A 7 21.14 -22.22 -6.83
CA ILE A 7 20.14 -21.30 -6.26
C ILE A 7 18.71 -21.84 -6.44
N LEU A 8 18.41 -22.45 -7.59
CA LEU A 8 17.04 -22.89 -7.92
C LEU A 8 16.72 -24.32 -7.46
N TRP A 9 17.71 -25.20 -7.47
CA TRP A 9 17.54 -26.65 -7.28
C TRP A 9 18.52 -27.27 -6.27
N GLY A 10 19.43 -26.47 -5.69
CA GLY A 10 20.34 -26.95 -4.67
C GLY A 10 19.64 -27.31 -3.35
N PRO A 11 20.36 -27.96 -2.41
CA PRO A 11 19.78 -28.43 -1.15
C PRO A 11 19.16 -27.32 -0.28
N THR A 12 19.62 -26.08 -0.47
CA THR A 12 19.15 -24.87 0.25
C THR A 12 18.30 -23.94 -0.61
N ALA A 13 17.91 -24.37 -1.82
CA ALA A 13 17.15 -23.54 -2.77
C ALA A 13 15.84 -23.02 -2.20
N TYR A 14 15.16 -23.83 -1.37
CA TYR A 14 13.91 -23.41 -0.74
C TYR A 14 14.12 -22.20 0.20
N GLU A 15 15.08 -22.29 1.11
CA GLU A 15 15.35 -21.23 2.08
C GLU A 15 15.93 -19.98 1.42
N ARG A 16 16.87 -20.16 0.47
CA ARG A 16 17.58 -19.05 -0.17
C ARG A 16 16.77 -18.31 -1.24
N PHE A 17 15.92 -19.02 -1.97
CA PHE A 17 15.21 -18.45 -3.12
C PHE A 17 13.70 -18.56 -3.00
N TRP A 18 13.16 -19.79 -2.93
CA TRP A 18 11.71 -19.99 -3.07
C TRP A 18 10.90 -19.35 -1.94
N SER A 19 11.41 -19.36 -0.71
CA SER A 19 10.76 -18.70 0.45
C SER A 19 10.60 -17.20 0.23
N HIS A 20 11.66 -16.52 -0.21
CA HIS A 20 11.69 -15.10 -0.50
C HIS A 20 10.88 -14.77 -1.75
N PHE A 21 10.96 -15.61 -2.79
CA PHE A 21 10.19 -15.46 -4.02
C PHE A 21 8.69 -15.51 -3.75
N LEU A 22 8.21 -16.53 -3.02
CA LEU A 22 6.80 -16.66 -2.66
C LEU A 22 6.33 -15.49 -1.79
N TRP A 23 7.18 -15.03 -0.87
CA TRP A 23 6.91 -13.81 -0.11
C TRP A 23 6.78 -12.59 -1.02
N THR A 24 7.71 -12.36 -1.94
CA THR A 24 7.66 -11.21 -2.88
C THR A 24 6.43 -11.26 -3.78
N VAL A 25 6.05 -12.44 -4.27
CA VAL A 25 4.81 -12.62 -5.06
C VAL A 25 3.58 -12.31 -4.21
N GLY A 26 3.46 -12.91 -3.03
CA GLY A 26 2.32 -12.68 -2.14
C GLY A 26 2.22 -11.21 -1.69
N TRP A 27 3.35 -10.61 -1.35
CA TRP A 27 3.50 -9.19 -1.07
C TRP A 27 2.98 -8.31 -2.22
N THR A 28 3.41 -8.61 -3.44
CA THR A 28 3.05 -7.83 -4.64
C THR A 28 1.55 -7.92 -4.89
N VAL A 29 0.99 -9.12 -4.86
CA VAL A 29 -0.45 -9.35 -5.04
C VAL A 29 -1.25 -8.60 -3.96
N ALA A 30 -0.87 -8.72 -2.69
CA ALA A 30 -1.55 -8.04 -1.60
C ALA A 30 -1.51 -6.51 -1.76
N CYS A 31 -0.33 -5.95 -2.07
CA CYS A 31 -0.16 -4.52 -2.25
C CYS A 31 -0.97 -3.99 -3.44
N VAL A 32 -0.89 -4.66 -4.60
CA VAL A 32 -1.62 -4.25 -5.81
C VAL A 32 -3.13 -4.33 -5.57
N ALA A 33 -3.61 -5.40 -4.94
CA ALA A 33 -5.03 -5.54 -4.59
C ALA A 33 -5.49 -4.41 -3.65
N LEU A 34 -4.71 -4.08 -2.62
CA LEU A 34 -5.02 -3.00 -1.69
C LEU A 34 -5.00 -1.63 -2.39
N HIS A 35 -3.97 -1.36 -3.20
CA HIS A 35 -3.88 -0.13 -3.99
C HIS A 35 -5.10 0.04 -4.89
N TYR A 36 -5.48 -1.04 -5.59
CA TYR A 36 -6.63 -1.04 -6.49
C TYR A 36 -7.93 -0.82 -5.73
N CYS A 37 -8.23 -1.63 -4.72
CA CYS A 37 -9.50 -1.55 -3.99
C CYS A 37 -9.68 -0.19 -3.31
N VAL A 38 -8.67 0.29 -2.58
CA VAL A 38 -8.75 1.58 -1.88
C VAL A 38 -8.72 2.73 -2.89
N GLY A 39 -7.84 2.65 -3.89
CA GLY A 39 -7.74 3.66 -4.95
C GLY A 39 -9.03 3.80 -5.76
N LEU A 40 -9.68 2.69 -6.10
CA LEU A 40 -10.98 2.67 -6.79
C LEU A 40 -12.07 3.28 -5.91
N GLY A 41 -12.15 2.89 -4.63
CA GLY A 41 -13.12 3.46 -3.70
C GLY A 41 -12.99 4.97 -3.59
N LEU A 42 -11.76 5.48 -3.43
CA LEU A 42 -11.49 6.92 -3.40
C LEU A 42 -11.76 7.59 -4.75
N ALA A 43 -11.43 6.94 -5.87
CA ALA A 43 -11.69 7.45 -7.20
C ALA A 43 -13.18 7.59 -7.47
N LEU A 44 -14.00 6.61 -7.09
CA LEU A 44 -15.45 6.65 -7.21
C LEU A 44 -16.07 7.75 -6.35
N LEU A 45 -15.64 7.86 -5.08
CA LEU A 45 -16.07 8.94 -4.19
C LEU A 45 -15.74 10.31 -4.82
N LEU A 46 -14.49 10.48 -5.24
CA LEU A 46 -14.06 11.72 -5.87
C LEU A 46 -14.77 11.95 -7.19
N ASN A 47 -15.16 10.93 -7.96
CA ASN A 47 -15.82 11.10 -9.26
C ASN A 47 -17.17 11.81 -9.16
N GLN A 48 -17.83 11.74 -8.01
CA GLN A 48 -19.10 12.41 -7.74
C GLN A 48 -18.97 13.93 -7.63
N LYS A 49 -20.11 14.63 -7.63
CA LYS A 49 -20.21 16.09 -7.40
C LYS A 49 -20.07 16.41 -5.90
N LEU A 50 -18.85 16.27 -5.38
CA LEU A 50 -18.52 16.60 -3.98
C LEU A 50 -18.15 18.09 -3.82
N ARG A 51 -18.70 18.74 -2.79
CA ARG A 51 -18.25 20.09 -2.37
C ARG A 51 -16.83 20.00 -1.83
N GLY A 52 -15.90 20.80 -2.35
CA GLY A 52 -14.50 20.78 -1.91
C GLY A 52 -13.63 19.67 -2.53
N ARG A 53 -14.09 19.00 -3.61
CA ARG A 53 -13.37 17.92 -4.31
C ARG A 53 -11.90 18.22 -4.59
N VAL A 54 -11.57 19.47 -4.93
CA VAL A 54 -10.19 19.89 -5.21
C VAL A 54 -9.30 19.76 -3.98
N VAL A 55 -9.79 20.17 -2.81
CA VAL A 55 -9.04 20.09 -1.53
C VAL A 55 -8.81 18.62 -1.16
N TYR A 56 -9.84 17.78 -1.25
CA TYR A 56 -9.68 16.34 -1.00
C TYR A 56 -8.66 15.70 -1.94
N ARG A 57 -8.70 16.03 -3.23
CA ARG A 57 -7.73 15.52 -4.21
C ARG A 57 -6.30 15.93 -3.86
N MET A 58 -6.09 17.18 -3.45
CA MET A 58 -4.76 17.67 -3.04
C MET A 58 -4.25 16.93 -1.81
N LEU A 59 -5.07 16.82 -0.75
CA LEU A 59 -4.69 16.13 0.48
C LEU A 59 -4.37 14.64 0.26
N LEU A 60 -5.18 13.95 -0.55
CA LEU A 60 -5.02 12.53 -0.82
C LEU A 60 -3.81 12.23 -1.71
N ILE A 61 -3.28 13.20 -2.46
CA ILE A 61 -2.07 13.05 -3.28
C ILE A 61 -0.79 13.24 -2.46
N LEU A 62 -0.85 13.90 -1.30
CA LEU A 62 0.32 14.20 -0.48
C LEU A 62 1.25 13.00 -0.20
N PRO A 63 0.77 11.80 0.16
CA PRO A 63 1.64 10.67 0.43
C PRO A 63 2.54 10.27 -0.76
N TRP A 64 2.05 10.47 -1.98
CA TRP A 64 2.79 10.17 -3.22
C TRP A 64 3.67 11.34 -3.68
N ALA A 65 3.36 12.56 -3.28
CA ALA A 65 4.17 13.74 -3.59
C ALA A 65 5.47 13.81 -2.78
N VAL A 66 5.51 13.17 -1.60
CA VAL A 66 6.69 13.13 -0.74
C VAL A 66 7.70 12.09 -1.27
N PRO A 67 9.01 12.39 -1.30
CA PRO A 67 10.02 11.42 -1.71
C PRO A 67 9.99 10.15 -0.86
N ALA A 68 10.07 8.99 -1.52
CA ALA A 68 9.88 7.68 -0.88
C ALA A 68 10.80 7.44 0.32
N PHE A 69 12.07 7.86 0.25
CA PHE A 69 13.01 7.67 1.35
C PHE A 69 12.58 8.44 2.61
N VAL A 70 12.10 9.68 2.46
CA VAL A 70 11.61 10.50 3.59
C VAL A 70 10.46 9.79 4.26
N THR A 71 9.50 9.33 3.46
CA THR A 71 8.34 8.58 3.93
C THR A 71 8.74 7.33 4.70
N VAL A 72 9.64 6.51 4.16
CA VAL A 72 10.11 5.28 4.82
C VAL A 72 10.78 5.60 6.16
N PHE A 73 11.64 6.62 6.24
CA PHE A 73 12.28 7.01 7.48
C PHE A 73 11.28 7.55 8.52
N SER A 74 10.32 8.37 8.10
CA SER A 74 9.25 8.87 8.98
C SER A 74 8.44 7.72 9.58
N TRP A 75 8.00 6.76 8.74
CA TRP A 75 7.30 5.58 9.22
C TRP A 75 8.16 4.70 10.11
N ARG A 76 9.46 4.55 9.83
CA ARG A 76 10.38 3.79 10.69
C ARG A 76 10.44 4.37 12.10
N ILE A 77 10.45 5.69 12.24
CA ILE A 77 10.42 6.36 13.55
C ILE A 77 9.05 6.16 14.23
N MET A 78 7.96 6.26 13.49
CA MET A 78 6.61 6.07 14.04
C MET A 78 6.32 4.63 14.49
N LEU A 79 6.92 3.65 13.82
CA LEU A 79 6.78 2.21 14.06
C LEU A 79 7.85 1.64 15.00
N ALA A 80 8.83 2.44 15.41
CA ALA A 80 9.79 2.04 16.43
C ALA A 80 9.08 1.70 17.75
N ASP A 81 9.75 0.92 18.61
CA ASP A 81 9.20 0.61 19.92
C ASP A 81 8.98 1.89 20.74
N GLY A 82 7.84 1.97 21.45
CA GLY A 82 7.37 3.19 22.10
C GLY A 82 7.07 4.37 21.15
N GLY A 83 7.08 4.15 19.83
CA GLY A 83 6.79 5.17 18.82
C GLY A 83 5.32 5.63 18.81
N LEU A 84 5.01 6.59 17.93
CA LEU A 84 3.67 7.18 17.84
C LEU A 84 2.58 6.13 17.58
N SER A 85 2.87 5.10 16.77
CA SER A 85 1.93 4.01 16.48
C SER A 85 1.50 3.26 17.75
N ASN A 86 2.47 2.78 18.54
CA ASN A 86 2.21 2.05 19.79
C ASN A 86 1.61 2.94 20.87
N THR A 87 2.01 4.22 20.93
CA THR A 87 1.39 5.20 21.84
C THR A 87 -0.10 5.38 21.55
N LEU A 88 -0.47 5.56 20.27
CA LEU A 88 -1.88 5.68 19.86
C LEU A 88 -2.68 4.42 20.15
N LEU A 89 -2.11 3.24 19.87
CA LEU A 89 -2.76 1.96 20.20
C LEU A 89 -2.95 1.80 21.71
N GLY A 90 -1.96 2.20 22.52
CA GLY A 90 -2.05 2.19 23.97
C GLY A 90 -3.18 3.08 24.49
N HIS A 91 -3.35 4.30 23.94
CA HIS A 91 -4.47 5.17 24.28
C HIS A 91 -5.84 4.55 23.95
N LEU A 92 -5.92 3.79 22.86
CA LEU A 92 -7.11 3.04 22.46
C LEU A 92 -7.28 1.71 23.21
N ARG A 93 -6.38 1.38 24.15
CA ARG A 93 -6.32 0.11 24.87
C ARG A 93 -6.23 -1.12 23.95
N LEU A 94 -5.56 -0.96 22.81
CA LEU A 94 -5.29 -2.02 21.84
C LEU A 94 -3.91 -2.64 22.08
N PRO A 95 -3.67 -3.88 21.60
CA PRO A 95 -2.35 -4.49 21.62
C PRO A 95 -1.32 -3.63 20.90
N GLN A 96 -0.10 -3.56 21.43
CA GLN A 96 1.02 -2.80 20.88
C GLN A 96 2.00 -3.79 20.24
N PRO A 97 1.94 -3.98 18.91
CA PRO A 97 2.80 -4.96 18.26
C PRO A 97 4.24 -4.46 18.14
N ALA A 98 5.17 -5.41 18.10
CA ALA A 98 6.58 -5.14 17.86
C ALA A 98 6.83 -5.00 16.35
N TRP A 99 6.36 -3.88 15.76
CA TRP A 99 6.30 -3.64 14.32
C TRP A 99 7.59 -3.93 13.55
N LEU A 100 8.75 -3.66 14.17
CA LEU A 100 10.07 -3.78 13.54
C LEU A 100 10.89 -4.94 14.08
N GLU A 101 10.41 -5.67 15.08
CA GLU A 101 11.16 -6.76 15.71
C GLU A 101 10.55 -8.13 15.36
N ASP A 102 9.23 -8.22 15.34
CA ASP A 102 8.52 -9.44 14.97
C ASP A 102 8.36 -9.56 13.44
N THR A 103 8.70 -10.73 12.88
CA THR A 103 8.68 -10.94 11.43
C THR A 103 7.28 -10.83 10.84
N ALA A 104 6.22 -11.25 11.54
CA ALA A 104 4.86 -11.13 11.02
C ALA A 104 4.42 -9.66 11.01
N TRP A 105 4.73 -8.91 12.07
CA TRP A 105 4.41 -7.48 12.14
C TRP A 105 5.26 -6.61 11.20
N GLN A 106 6.51 -6.97 10.94
CA GLN A 106 7.34 -6.33 9.90
C GLN A 106 6.69 -6.45 8.52
N ARG A 107 6.15 -7.63 8.19
CA ARG A 107 5.44 -7.87 6.93
C ARG A 107 4.17 -7.02 6.84
N VAL A 108 3.37 -6.97 7.90
CA VAL A 108 2.16 -6.13 7.97
C VAL A 108 2.51 -4.64 7.85
N ALA A 109 3.48 -4.16 8.63
CA ALA A 109 3.94 -2.78 8.61
C ALA A 109 4.39 -2.37 7.21
N ALA A 110 5.20 -3.21 6.57
CA ALA A 110 5.66 -2.95 5.21
C ALA A 110 4.46 -2.84 4.25
N ILE A 111 3.47 -3.76 4.29
CA ILE A 111 2.30 -3.71 3.40
C ILE A 111 1.51 -2.42 3.64
N LEU A 112 1.31 -2.03 4.89
CA LEU A 112 0.57 -0.82 5.27
C LEU A 112 1.25 0.44 4.74
N VAL A 113 2.56 0.59 4.97
CA VAL A 113 3.31 1.75 4.49
C VAL A 113 3.31 1.80 2.96
N ASN A 114 3.55 0.66 2.30
CA ASN A 114 3.51 0.59 0.83
C ASN A 114 2.11 0.92 0.28
N THR A 115 1.05 0.47 0.96
CA THR A 115 -0.33 0.79 0.60
C THR A 115 -0.59 2.28 0.72
N TRP A 116 -0.22 2.89 1.84
CA TRP A 116 -0.39 4.33 2.08
C TRP A 116 0.30 5.19 1.01
N CYS A 117 1.51 4.81 0.58
CA CYS A 117 2.25 5.52 -0.47
C CYS A 117 1.68 5.31 -1.88
N GLY A 118 1.16 4.11 -2.18
CA GLY A 118 0.76 3.72 -3.54
C GLY A 118 -0.69 4.01 -3.89
N VAL A 119 -1.59 4.06 -2.91
CA VAL A 119 -3.02 4.37 -3.12
C VAL A 119 -3.25 5.66 -3.92
N PRO A 120 -2.54 6.78 -3.68
CA PRO A 120 -2.79 8.01 -4.42
C PRO A 120 -2.54 7.89 -5.92
N PHE A 121 -1.50 7.16 -6.33
CA PHE A 121 -1.20 6.89 -7.73
C PHE A 121 -2.34 6.11 -8.41
N MET A 122 -2.79 5.04 -7.76
CA MET A 122 -3.89 4.21 -8.26
C MET A 122 -5.21 4.99 -8.33
N MET A 123 -5.52 5.77 -7.29
CA MET A 123 -6.70 6.65 -7.25
C MET A 123 -6.71 7.64 -8.41
N VAL A 124 -5.60 8.34 -8.66
CA VAL A 124 -5.53 9.34 -9.75
C VAL A 124 -5.68 8.68 -11.12
N SER A 125 -5.05 7.51 -11.31
CA SER A 125 -5.12 6.75 -12.56
C SER A 125 -6.55 6.28 -12.84
N LEU A 126 -7.21 5.67 -11.86
CA LEU A 126 -8.60 5.20 -11.96
C LEU A 126 -9.57 6.35 -12.13
N LEU A 127 -9.37 7.46 -11.41
CA LEU A 127 -10.22 8.64 -11.56
C LEU A 127 -10.11 9.23 -12.97
N GLY A 128 -8.90 9.30 -13.55
CA GLY A 128 -8.70 9.71 -14.94
C GLY A 128 -9.43 8.81 -15.93
N GLY A 129 -9.38 7.49 -15.72
CA GLY A 129 -10.14 6.52 -16.53
C GLY A 129 -11.65 6.62 -16.36
N LEU A 130 -12.16 6.85 -15.15
CA LEU A 130 -13.60 7.05 -14.91
C LEU A 130 -14.12 8.32 -15.60
N GLN A 131 -13.30 9.37 -15.66
CA GLN A 131 -13.65 10.65 -16.28
C GLN A 131 -13.61 10.63 -17.81
N SER A 132 -12.99 9.62 -18.44
CA SER A 132 -12.98 9.49 -19.90
C SER A 132 -14.20 8.74 -20.46
N ILE A 133 -15.00 8.11 -19.61
CA ILE A 133 -16.22 7.40 -20.00
C ILE A 133 -17.30 8.44 -20.36
N ASP A 134 -17.95 8.30 -21.52
CA ASP A 134 -19.02 9.19 -21.97
C ASP A 134 -20.20 9.15 -20.99
N ALA A 135 -20.66 10.34 -20.57
CA ALA A 135 -21.81 10.50 -19.68
C ALA A 135 -23.09 9.86 -20.24
N LYS A 136 -23.23 9.78 -21.56
CA LYS A 136 -24.38 9.16 -22.24
C LYS A 136 -24.55 7.68 -21.90
N LEU A 137 -23.45 6.97 -21.59
CA LEU A 137 -23.52 5.56 -21.21
C LEU A 137 -24.13 5.38 -19.82
N TYR A 138 -23.98 6.37 -18.94
CA TYR A 138 -24.64 6.36 -17.64
C TYR A 138 -26.13 6.70 -17.78
N GLU A 139 -26.47 7.67 -18.64
CA GLU A 139 -27.87 8.03 -18.95
C GLU A 139 -28.64 6.89 -19.63
N ALA A 140 -27.98 6.07 -20.45
CA ALA A 140 -28.60 4.91 -21.10
C ALA A 140 -28.81 3.70 -20.16
N ALA A 141 -28.16 3.69 -19.01
CA ALA A 141 -28.31 2.66 -17.99
C ALA A 141 -29.40 2.99 -16.95
N GLU A 142 -29.90 4.23 -16.98
CA GLU A 142 -31.04 4.72 -16.19
C GLU A 142 -32.36 4.46 -16.93
#